data_AF-A0A0R2HNY1-F1
#
_entry.id   AF-A0A0R2HNY1-F1
#
_cell.length_a   1.000
_cell.length_b   1.000
_cell.length_c   1.000
_cell.angle_alpha   90.00
_cell.angle_beta   90.00
_cell.angle_gamma   90.00
#
_symmetry.space_group_name_H-M   'P 1'
#
loop_
_entity.id
_entity.type
_entity.pdbx_description
1 polymer ?
#
loop_
_entity_poly.entity_id
_entity_poly.type
_entity_poly.pdbx_seq_one_letter_code
_entity_poly.pdbx_strand_id
1 'polypeptide(L)'
;MVKKLETVQLPKATAKRLPLYYRYLKTLEDSGVKRIKSKEFSALTQVPSTTIRRDFSHFGELGRSGYGYDVDHVIEVFDQILNVNKLTKVAIVGVGNLGKALLANNFRRDENLKIACGFEKDEAQCGEVLSGIPIYSIDEMAEIIQEEGINTAISTVPSQYSQEAIDSLVAAGVTAILNFAPGRVSAPPEVDIRYIDLTTELLTLIYFNEHLREKVEI
;
A
#
# COMPACT_ATOMS: atom_id res chain seq x y z
N MET A 1 -19.96 18.67 -12.84
CA MET A 1 -19.68 19.26 -11.51
C MET A 1 -19.78 18.11 -10.51
N VAL A 2 -18.67 17.41 -10.25
CA VAL A 2 -18.64 16.28 -9.32
C VAL A 2 -18.74 16.87 -7.91
N LYS A 3 -19.67 16.33 -7.11
CA LYS A 3 -19.82 16.68 -5.70
C LYS A 3 -18.44 16.62 -5.06
N LYS A 4 -18.01 17.71 -4.41
CA LYS A 4 -16.84 17.70 -3.51
C LYS A 4 -17.03 16.46 -2.64
N LEU A 5 -16.13 15.47 -2.73
CA LEU A 5 -16.14 14.30 -1.86
C LEU A 5 -15.88 14.82 -0.45
N GLU A 6 -16.94 15.33 0.20
CA GLU A 6 -16.99 15.51 1.63
C GLU A 6 -16.53 14.19 2.22
N THR A 7 -15.49 14.26 3.05
CA THR A 7 -14.76 13.15 3.65
C THR A 7 -15.68 11.96 3.91
N VAL A 8 -15.81 11.08 2.92
CA VAL A 8 -16.66 9.90 3.04
C VAL A 8 -15.97 9.08 4.11
N GLN A 9 -16.56 8.98 5.29
CA GLN A 9 -16.08 8.05 6.32
C GLN A 9 -16.32 6.63 5.79
N LEU A 10 -15.37 6.16 4.99
CA LEU A 10 -15.40 4.84 4.41
C LEU A 10 -15.14 3.82 5.51
N PRO A 11 -15.91 2.72 5.56
CA PRO A 11 -15.57 1.60 6.41
C PRO A 11 -14.11 1.17 6.14
N LYS A 12 -13.32 0.98 7.21
CA LYS A 12 -11.89 0.60 7.08
C LYS A 12 -11.69 -0.62 6.18
N ALA A 13 -12.62 -1.58 6.21
CA ALA A 13 -12.58 -2.77 5.37
C ALA A 13 -12.72 -2.44 3.88
N THR A 14 -13.58 -1.49 3.52
CA THR A 14 -13.77 -0.99 2.15
C THR A 14 -12.54 -0.23 1.68
N ALA A 15 -12.03 0.70 2.50
CA ALA A 15 -10.82 1.44 2.20
C ALA A 15 -9.61 0.53 1.92
N LYS A 16 -9.44 -0.55 2.69
CA LYS A 16 -8.38 -1.55 2.47
C LYS A 16 -8.48 -2.28 1.12
N ARG A 17 -9.67 -2.39 0.53
CA ARG A 17 -9.89 -3.07 -0.76
C ARG A 17 -9.80 -2.14 -1.96
N LEU A 18 -9.86 -0.83 -1.78
CA LEU A 18 -9.80 0.14 -2.88
C LEU A 18 -8.56 -0.02 -3.77
N PRO A 19 -7.32 -0.13 -3.24
CA PRO A 19 -6.15 -0.31 -4.10
C PRO A 19 -6.20 -1.60 -4.92
N LEU A 20 -6.80 -2.67 -4.36
CA LEU A 20 -7.00 -3.93 -5.07
C LEU A 20 -7.95 -3.76 -6.25
N TYR A 21 -9.11 -3.11 -6.02
CA TYR A 21 -10.07 -2.85 -7.09
C TYR A 21 -9.46 -1.98 -8.18
N TYR A 22 -8.80 -0.90 -7.79
CA TYR A 22 -8.16 0.04 -8.70
C TYR A 22 -7.17 -0.68 -9.62
N ARG A 23 -6.27 -1.51 -9.07
CA ARG A 23 -5.32 -2.30 -9.86
C ARG A 23 -5.98 -3.16 -10.93
N TYR A 24 -7.03 -3.91 -10.57
CA TYR A 24 -7.72 -4.77 -11.54
C TYR A 24 -8.53 -3.96 -12.57
N LEU A 25 -9.08 -2.80 -12.19
CA LEU A 25 -9.74 -1.90 -13.13
C LEU A 25 -8.76 -1.34 -14.17
N LYS A 26 -7.55 -0.93 -13.77
CA LYS A 26 -6.50 -0.53 -14.72
C LYS A 26 -6.14 -1.65 -15.70
N THR A 27 -6.02 -2.88 -15.23
CA THR A 27 -5.81 -4.04 -16.13
C THR A 27 -6.97 -4.26 -17.12
N LEU A 28 -8.21 -4.01 -16.70
CA LEU A 28 -9.38 -4.08 -17.58
C LEU A 28 -9.38 -2.95 -18.61
N GLU A 29 -9.02 -1.73 -18.21
CA GLU A 29 -8.84 -0.57 -19.09
C GLU A 29 -7.76 -0.84 -20.15
N ASP A 30 -6.59 -1.32 -19.74
CA ASP A 30 -5.48 -1.71 -20.65
C ASP A 30 -5.92 -2.79 -21.66
N SER A 31 -6.86 -3.65 -21.27
CA SER A 31 -7.45 -4.70 -22.11
C SER A 31 -8.64 -4.21 -22.96
N GLY A 32 -8.98 -2.93 -22.90
CA GLY A 32 -10.09 -2.33 -23.64
C GLY A 32 -11.49 -2.68 -23.12
N VAL A 33 -11.61 -3.25 -21.92
CA VAL A 33 -12.90 -3.62 -21.33
C VAL A 33 -13.59 -2.36 -20.80
N LYS A 34 -14.73 -2.00 -21.40
CA LYS A 34 -15.49 -0.80 -21.01
C LYS A 34 -16.44 -1.01 -19.85
N ARG A 35 -16.92 -2.25 -19.63
CA ARG A 35 -17.89 -2.56 -18.60
C ARG A 35 -17.62 -3.89 -17.95
N ILE A 36 -17.90 -3.98 -16.65
CA ILE A 36 -17.78 -5.23 -15.91
C ILE A 36 -18.90 -5.41 -14.90
N LYS A 37 -19.45 -6.62 -14.80
CA LYS A 37 -20.46 -6.96 -13.78
C LYS A 37 -19.78 -7.35 -12.48
N SER A 38 -20.45 -7.11 -11.34
CA SER A 38 -19.92 -7.47 -10.02
C SER A 38 -19.58 -8.96 -9.87
N LYS A 39 -20.24 -9.85 -10.62
CA LYS A 39 -19.96 -11.30 -10.60
C LYS A 39 -18.65 -11.63 -11.32
N GLU A 40 -18.40 -11.00 -12.47
CA GLU A 40 -17.15 -11.15 -13.23
C GLU A 40 -15.99 -10.51 -12.47
N PHE A 41 -16.19 -9.32 -11.93
CA PHE A 41 -15.18 -8.64 -11.11
C PHE A 41 -14.86 -9.41 -9.82
N SER A 42 -15.84 -10.11 -9.25
CA SER A 42 -15.64 -11.01 -8.11
C SER A 42 -14.67 -12.15 -8.42
N ALA A 43 -14.75 -12.74 -9.62
CA ALA A 43 -13.83 -13.80 -10.02
C ALA A 43 -12.38 -13.29 -10.17
N LEU A 44 -12.20 -12.06 -10.66
CA LEU A 44 -10.88 -11.44 -10.81
C LEU A 44 -10.26 -11.03 -9.47
N THR A 45 -11.06 -10.41 -8.61
CA THR A 45 -10.59 -9.81 -7.36
C THR A 45 -10.63 -10.75 -6.16
N GLN A 46 -11.31 -11.89 -6.29
CA GLN A 46 -11.64 -12.82 -5.21
C GLN A 46 -12.43 -12.18 -4.05
N VAL A 47 -13.06 -11.03 -4.30
CA VAL A 47 -13.98 -10.39 -3.34
C VAL A 47 -15.41 -10.79 -3.72
N PRO A 48 -16.26 -11.24 -2.77
CA PRO A 48 -17.66 -11.55 -3.06
C PRO A 48 -18.40 -10.41 -3.75
N SER A 49 -19.20 -10.74 -4.79
CA SER A 49 -19.94 -9.73 -5.55
C SER A 49 -20.88 -8.86 -4.71
N THR A 50 -21.42 -9.40 -3.61
CA THR A 50 -22.23 -8.67 -2.61
C THR A 50 -21.40 -7.60 -1.90
N THR A 51 -20.17 -7.94 -1.50
CA THR A 51 -19.22 -7.00 -0.90
C THR A 51 -18.80 -5.92 -1.88
N ILE A 52 -18.50 -6.28 -3.15
CA ILE A 52 -18.18 -5.30 -4.20
C ILE A 52 -19.32 -4.31 -4.39
N ARG A 53 -20.57 -4.80 -4.51
CA ARG A 53 -21.75 -3.92 -4.65
C ARG A 53 -21.89 -2.96 -3.47
N ARG A 54 -21.72 -3.45 -2.24
CA ARG A 54 -21.76 -2.63 -1.03
C ARG A 54 -20.64 -1.59 -1.02
N ASP A 55 -19.41 -2.00 -1.29
CA ASP A 55 -18.25 -1.11 -1.33
C ASP A 55 -18.45 0.01 -2.36
N PHE A 56 -18.86 -0.35 -3.58
CA PHE A 56 -19.04 0.60 -4.68
C PHE A 56 -20.19 1.58 -4.42
N SER A 57 -21.20 1.17 -3.65
CA SER A 57 -22.33 2.04 -3.30
C SER A 57 -21.94 3.27 -2.47
N HIS A 58 -20.77 3.25 -1.80
CA HIS A 58 -20.25 4.41 -1.07
C HIS A 58 -19.77 5.55 -1.96
N PHE A 59 -19.60 5.33 -3.26
CA PHE A 59 -18.99 6.29 -4.19
C PHE A 59 -19.99 6.88 -5.20
N GLY A 60 -21.28 6.75 -4.93
CA GLY A 60 -22.36 7.22 -5.81
C GLY A 60 -22.69 6.25 -6.94
N GLU A 61 -23.17 6.79 -8.05
CA GLU A 61 -23.65 6.00 -9.19
C GLU A 61 -22.51 5.54 -10.11
N LEU A 62 -21.76 4.54 -9.65
CA LEU A 62 -20.68 3.92 -10.45
C LEU A 62 -21.19 2.99 -11.57
N GLY A 63 -22.48 2.67 -11.58
CA GLY A 63 -23.07 1.74 -12.54
C GLY A 63 -24.56 1.54 -12.31
N ARG A 64 -25.18 0.67 -13.12
CA ARG A 64 -26.61 0.33 -13.02
C ARG A 64 -26.80 -1.17 -12.82
N SER A 65 -27.81 -1.52 -12.03
CA SER A 65 -28.17 -2.93 -11.79
C SER A 65 -28.41 -3.66 -13.12
N GLY A 66 -27.84 -4.85 -13.27
CA GLY A 66 -27.91 -5.66 -14.50
C GLY A 66 -26.97 -5.22 -15.64
N TYR A 67 -26.57 -3.95 -15.70
CA TYR A 67 -25.75 -3.39 -16.78
C TYR A 67 -24.24 -3.32 -16.45
N GLY A 68 -23.89 -3.40 -15.17
CA GLY A 68 -22.49 -3.41 -14.71
C GLY A 68 -21.93 -2.00 -14.48
N TYR A 69 -20.67 -1.98 -14.03
CA TYR A 69 -19.90 -0.77 -13.78
C TYR A 69 -19.20 -0.32 -15.04
N ASP A 70 -19.13 1.00 -15.21
CA ASP A 70 -18.35 1.63 -16.27
C ASP A 70 -16.89 1.70 -15.80
N VAL A 71 -15.98 1.02 -16.51
CA VAL A 71 -14.60 0.83 -16.03
C VAL A 71 -13.87 2.17 -15.96
N ASP A 72 -13.95 2.97 -17.02
CA ASP A 72 -13.28 4.26 -17.12
C ASP A 72 -13.80 5.20 -16.01
N HIS A 73 -15.13 5.26 -15.81
CA HIS A 73 -15.71 6.12 -14.78
C HIS A 73 -15.33 5.69 -13.35
N VAL A 74 -15.27 4.39 -13.06
CA VAL A 74 -14.86 3.93 -11.72
C VAL A 74 -13.40 4.26 -11.46
N ILE A 75 -12.53 4.14 -12.47
CA ILE A 75 -11.12 4.53 -12.39
C ILE A 75 -11.02 6.01 -12.04
N GLU A 76 -11.72 6.90 -12.75
CA GLU A 76 -11.72 8.34 -12.46
C GLU A 76 -12.11 8.66 -11.01
N VAL A 77 -13.12 7.97 -10.47
CA VAL A 77 -13.55 8.17 -9.08
C VAL A 77 -12.49 7.66 -8.11
N PHE A 78 -11.88 6.51 -8.37
CA PHE A 78 -10.85 5.95 -7.50
C PHE A 78 -9.54 6.72 -7.57
N ASP A 79 -9.19 7.32 -8.72
CA ASP A 79 -8.03 8.20 -8.87
C ASP A 79 -8.09 9.37 -7.90
N GLN A 80 -9.26 9.99 -7.79
CA GLN A 80 -9.50 11.11 -6.88
C GLN A 80 -9.41 10.69 -5.41
N ILE A 81 -9.94 9.50 -5.07
CA ILE A 81 -9.98 9.01 -3.69
C ILE A 81 -8.60 8.55 -3.22
N LEU A 82 -7.88 7.81 -4.06
CA LEU A 82 -6.57 7.27 -3.75
C LEU A 82 -5.45 8.31 -3.96
N ASN A 83 -5.77 9.47 -4.54
CA ASN A 83 -4.85 10.56 -4.83
C ASN A 83 -3.61 10.11 -5.62
N VAL A 84 -3.81 9.16 -6.54
CA VAL A 84 -2.72 8.50 -7.30
C VAL A 84 -2.02 9.42 -8.28
N ASN A 85 -2.55 10.62 -8.55
CA ASN A 85 -1.93 11.60 -9.45
C ASN A 85 -0.87 12.47 -8.74
N LYS A 86 -0.62 12.25 -7.45
CA LYS A 86 0.40 12.96 -6.69
C LYS A 86 1.59 12.05 -6.44
N LEU A 87 2.77 12.51 -6.89
CA LEU A 87 4.02 11.86 -6.55
C LEU A 87 4.21 11.79 -5.03
N THR A 88 4.32 10.57 -4.53
CA THR A 88 4.58 10.23 -3.14
C THR A 88 6.01 9.74 -3.02
N LYS A 89 6.82 10.51 -2.30
CA LYS A 89 8.18 10.13 -1.93
C LYS A 89 8.14 9.28 -0.67
N VAL A 90 8.88 8.18 -0.67
CA VAL A 90 8.96 7.22 0.41
C VAL A 90 10.40 7.13 0.88
N ALA A 91 10.61 7.20 2.20
CA ALA A 91 11.90 6.83 2.81
C ALA A 91 11.93 5.33 3.11
N ILE A 92 13.10 4.70 3.07
CA ILE A 92 13.30 3.35 3.60
C ILE A 92 14.28 3.36 4.76
N VAL A 93 13.98 2.67 5.87
CA VAL A 93 14.88 2.51 7.02
C VAL A 93 15.25 1.04 7.15
N GLY A 94 16.55 0.78 7.26
CA GLY A 94 17.12 -0.55 7.14
C GLY A 94 17.27 -0.92 5.67
N VAL A 95 18.51 -0.99 5.21
CA VAL A 95 18.91 -1.29 3.84
C VAL A 95 19.63 -2.64 3.81
N GLY A 96 19.15 -3.60 4.61
CA GLY A 96 19.56 -5.00 4.52
C GLY A 96 19.02 -5.68 3.25
N ASN A 97 18.96 -7.02 3.24
CA ASN A 97 18.53 -7.79 2.06
C ASN A 97 17.13 -7.38 1.54
N LEU A 98 16.15 -7.21 2.43
CA LEU A 98 14.80 -6.81 2.06
C LEU A 98 14.76 -5.35 1.58
N GLY A 99 15.44 -4.44 2.28
CA GLY A 99 15.55 -3.05 1.88
C GLY A 99 16.16 -2.88 0.49
N LYS A 100 17.29 -3.57 0.21
CA LYS A 100 17.94 -3.60 -1.11
C LYS A 100 17.01 -4.13 -2.21
N ALA A 101 16.23 -5.18 -1.92
CA ALA A 101 15.26 -5.72 -2.88
C ALA A 101 14.14 -4.72 -3.19
N LEU A 102 13.64 -4.00 -2.17
CA LEU A 102 12.63 -2.95 -2.35
C LEU A 102 13.18 -1.76 -3.13
N LEU A 103 14.41 -1.32 -2.85
CA LEU A 103 15.10 -0.28 -3.62
C LEU A 103 15.27 -0.67 -5.09
N ALA A 104 15.66 -1.91 -5.38
CA ALA A 104 15.81 -2.37 -6.76
C ALA A 104 14.46 -2.47 -7.51
N ASN A 105 13.39 -2.83 -6.80
CA ASN A 105 12.05 -2.87 -7.37
C ASN A 105 11.43 -1.48 -7.55
N ASN A 106 11.71 -0.55 -6.63
CA ASN A 106 11.26 0.85 -6.56
C ASN A 106 9.83 1.09 -7.08
N PHE A 107 8.88 0.24 -6.69
CA PHE A 107 7.49 0.34 -7.11
C PHE A 107 7.29 0.54 -8.63
N ARG A 108 8.13 -0.07 -9.48
CA ARG A 108 8.17 0.07 -10.97
C ARG A 108 6.83 0.09 -11.72
N ARG A 109 5.73 -0.31 -11.09
CA ARG A 109 4.38 -0.34 -11.66
C ARG A 109 3.55 0.90 -11.32
N ASP A 110 4.08 1.84 -10.53
CA ASP A 110 3.41 3.08 -10.11
C ASP A 110 4.38 4.27 -10.24
N GLU A 111 4.16 5.12 -11.24
CA GLU A 111 5.01 6.28 -11.51
C GLU A 111 4.90 7.36 -10.41
N ASN A 112 3.83 7.32 -9.62
CA ASN A 112 3.56 8.29 -8.57
C ASN A 112 3.98 7.78 -7.19
N LEU A 113 4.64 6.62 -7.09
CA LEU A 113 5.21 6.12 -5.86
C LEU A 113 6.70 5.83 -6.05
N LYS A 114 7.57 6.54 -5.34
CA LYS A 114 9.02 6.34 -5.44
C LYS A 114 9.69 6.33 -4.08
N ILE A 115 10.65 5.42 -3.91
CA ILE A 115 11.60 5.49 -2.82
C ILE A 115 12.62 6.57 -3.18
N ALA A 116 12.68 7.62 -2.36
CA ALA A 116 13.50 8.79 -2.60
C ALA A 116 14.88 8.70 -1.93
N CYS A 117 14.94 8.05 -0.77
CA CYS A 117 16.17 7.85 -0.01
C CYS A 117 16.06 6.61 0.90
N GLY A 118 17.22 6.11 1.32
CA GLY A 118 17.35 5.11 2.37
C GLY A 118 18.12 5.63 3.57
N PHE A 119 17.91 5.02 4.73
CA PHE A 119 18.62 5.31 5.97
C PHE A 119 19.15 4.02 6.58
N GLU A 120 20.41 4.05 7.01
CA GLU A 120 21.09 2.93 7.64
C GLU A 120 21.94 3.40 8.83
N LYS A 121 22.19 2.50 9.79
CA LYS A 121 23.03 2.76 10.97
C LYS A 121 24.48 2.30 10.75
N ASP A 122 24.68 1.31 9.89
CA ASP A 122 25.99 0.81 9.49
C ASP A 122 26.69 1.84 8.58
N GLU A 123 27.65 2.57 9.15
CA GLU A 123 28.41 3.62 8.45
C GLU A 123 29.06 3.13 7.15
N ALA A 124 29.36 1.83 7.03
CA ALA A 124 29.94 1.27 5.81
C ALA A 124 28.97 1.31 4.61
N GLN A 125 27.66 1.41 4.86
CA GLN A 125 26.61 1.47 3.83
C GLN A 125 26.09 2.91 3.61
N CYS A 126 26.46 3.83 4.48
CA CYS A 126 26.08 5.25 4.38
C CYS A 126 26.91 5.95 3.30
N GLY A 127 26.28 6.86 2.55
CA GLY A 127 26.90 7.58 1.44
C GLY A 127 26.92 6.82 0.11
N GLU A 128 26.45 5.56 0.09
CA GLU A 128 26.28 4.81 -1.14
C GLU A 128 25.03 5.25 -1.92
N VAL A 129 25.05 5.01 -3.24
CA VAL A 129 23.87 5.14 -4.10
C VAL A 129 23.48 3.76 -4.60
N LEU A 130 22.37 3.22 -4.10
CA LEU A 130 21.89 1.89 -4.45
C LEU A 130 20.68 1.99 -5.38
N SER A 131 20.77 1.39 -6.57
CA SER A 131 19.71 1.49 -7.60
C SER A 131 19.32 2.93 -7.97
N GLY A 132 20.27 3.87 -7.88
CA GLY A 132 20.03 5.30 -8.13
C GLY A 132 19.41 6.06 -6.95
N ILE A 133 19.30 5.43 -5.77
CA ILE A 133 18.70 6.02 -4.56
C ILE A 133 19.82 6.22 -3.53
N PRO A 134 19.99 7.45 -2.98
CA PRO A 134 21.01 7.73 -1.98
C PRO A 134 20.66 7.10 -0.63
N ILE A 135 21.69 6.58 0.05
CA ILE A 135 21.60 6.02 1.40
C ILE A 135 22.32 6.94 2.37
N TYR A 136 21.60 7.42 3.38
CA TYR A 136 22.10 8.36 4.38
C TYR A 136 22.28 7.68 5.74
N SER A 137 23.02 8.34 6.64
CA SER A 137 23.05 7.93 8.03
C SER A 137 21.69 8.14 8.68
N ILE A 138 21.36 7.30 9.67
CA ILE A 138 20.19 7.48 10.53
C ILE A 138 20.19 8.85 11.23
N ASP A 139 21.37 9.43 11.48
CA ASP A 139 21.53 10.73 12.16
C ASP A 139 21.07 11.90 11.27
N GLU A 140 21.13 11.73 9.95
CA GLU A 140 20.70 12.71 8.94
C GLU A 140 19.19 12.61 8.65
N MET A 141 18.50 11.64 9.23
CA MET A 141 17.11 11.30 8.88
C MET A 141 16.16 12.48 9.01
N ALA A 142 16.22 13.20 10.13
CA ALA A 142 15.28 14.29 10.40
C ALA A 142 15.42 15.43 9.37
N GLU A 143 16.65 15.78 9.01
CA GLU A 143 16.96 16.83 8.03
C GLU A 143 16.48 16.42 6.64
N ILE A 144 16.92 15.25 6.15
CA ILE A 144 16.58 14.76 4.80
C ILE A 144 15.07 14.57 4.63
N ILE A 145 14.38 14.02 5.64
CA ILE A 145 12.92 13.83 5.58
C ILE A 145 12.18 15.16 5.43
N GLN A 146 12.61 16.19 6.16
CA GLN A 146 12.01 17.53 6.09
C GLN A 146 12.29 18.21 4.75
N GLU A 147 13.54 18.18 4.29
CA GLU A 147 13.96 18.78 3.02
C GLU A 147 13.25 18.14 1.82
N GLU A 148 13.13 16.82 1.81
CA GLU A 148 12.48 16.09 0.73
C GLU A 148 10.94 16.14 0.80
N GLY A 149 10.38 16.58 1.93
CA GLY A 149 8.94 16.61 2.20
C GLY A 149 8.33 15.22 2.31
N ILE A 150 9.06 14.28 2.90
CA ILE A 150 8.65 12.88 3.05
C ILE A 150 7.76 12.74 4.29
N ASN A 151 6.59 12.11 4.13
CA ASN A 151 5.69 11.79 5.24
C ASN A 151 5.36 10.29 5.32
N THR A 152 5.92 9.50 4.40
CA THR A 152 5.66 8.07 4.25
C THR A 152 6.99 7.31 4.28
N ALA A 153 7.08 6.24 5.07
CA ALA A 153 8.29 5.43 5.16
C ALA A 153 8.01 3.92 5.15
N ILE A 154 9.03 3.16 4.79
CA ILE A 154 9.08 1.71 4.91
C ILE A 154 10.17 1.37 5.92
N SER A 155 9.84 0.56 6.93
CA SER A 155 10.82 0.03 7.86
C SER A 155 11.06 -1.44 7.58
N THR A 156 12.31 -1.81 7.31
CA THR A 156 12.74 -3.20 7.12
C THR A 156 13.83 -3.63 8.12
N VAL A 157 13.97 -2.87 9.21
CA VAL A 157 14.90 -3.22 10.29
C VAL A 157 14.47 -4.50 11.00
N PRO A 158 15.41 -5.25 11.60
CA PRO A 158 15.08 -6.36 12.49
C PRO A 158 14.17 -5.95 13.66
N SER A 159 13.33 -6.86 14.16
CA SER A 159 12.34 -6.57 15.23
C SER A 159 12.93 -5.88 16.47
N GLN A 160 14.14 -6.27 16.88
CA GLN A 160 14.81 -5.69 18.05
C GLN A 160 15.12 -4.19 17.91
N TYR A 161 15.14 -3.66 16.67
CA TYR A 161 15.36 -2.24 16.37
C TYR A 161 14.10 -1.53 15.86
N SER A 162 12.96 -2.24 15.77
CA SER A 162 11.75 -1.70 15.16
C SER A 162 11.19 -0.49 15.92
N GLN A 163 11.16 -0.51 17.26
CA GLN A 163 10.68 0.62 18.04
C GLN A 163 11.56 1.87 17.86
N GLU A 164 12.88 1.73 17.98
CA GLU A 164 13.85 2.83 17.80
C GLU A 164 13.75 3.48 16.41
N ALA A 165 13.63 2.65 15.36
CA ALA A 165 13.48 3.15 13.99
C ALA A 165 12.14 3.89 13.78
N ILE A 166 11.05 3.38 14.35
CA ILE A 166 9.73 4.01 14.25
C ILE A 166 9.70 5.32 15.03
N ASP A 167 10.25 5.37 16.24
CA ASP A 167 10.33 6.60 17.04
C ASP A 167 11.13 7.68 16.30
N SER A 168 12.23 7.31 15.65
CA SER A 168 13.06 8.22 14.83
C SER A 168 12.30 8.77 13.63
N LEU A 169 11.58 7.90 12.90
CA LEU A 169 10.72 8.31 11.78
C LEU A 169 9.61 9.26 12.23
N VAL A 170 8.95 8.97 13.34
CA VAL A 170 7.89 9.82 13.91
C VAL A 170 8.45 11.17 14.33
N ALA A 171 9.61 11.20 15.00
CA ALA A 171 10.29 12.44 15.38
C ALA A 171 10.69 13.28 14.16
N ALA A 172 11.01 12.64 13.03
CA ALA A 172 11.30 13.31 11.76
C ALA A 172 10.03 13.81 11.03
N GLY A 173 8.83 13.52 11.52
CA GLY A 173 7.56 13.98 10.96
C GLY A 173 6.85 12.99 10.03
N VAL A 174 7.28 11.73 9.99
CA VAL A 174 6.61 10.67 9.22
C VAL A 174 5.32 10.26 9.89
N THR A 175 4.22 10.25 9.13
CA THR A 175 2.87 9.94 9.64
C THR A 175 2.30 8.63 9.09
N ALA A 176 2.90 8.06 8.05
CA ALA A 176 2.47 6.79 7.46
C ALA A 176 3.66 5.83 7.32
N ILE A 177 3.58 4.66 7.97
CA ILE A 177 4.70 3.72 8.01
C ILE A 177 4.26 2.31 7.61
N LEU A 178 4.96 1.71 6.65
CA LEU A 178 4.87 0.29 6.32
C LEU A 178 6.00 -0.48 7.02
N ASN A 179 5.69 -1.19 8.09
CA ASN A 179 6.64 -1.93 8.91
C ASN A 179 6.67 -3.42 8.55
N PHE A 180 7.83 -3.95 8.16
CA PHE A 180 8.05 -5.36 7.87
C PHE A 180 8.53 -6.17 9.08
N ALA A 181 8.89 -5.49 10.18
CA ALA A 181 9.30 -6.19 11.39
C ALA A 181 8.09 -6.86 12.07
N PRO A 182 8.19 -8.14 12.46
CA PRO A 182 7.18 -8.76 13.31
C PRO A 182 7.22 -8.15 14.72
N GLY A 183 6.04 -8.04 15.33
CA GLY A 183 5.84 -7.40 16.64
C GLY A 183 5.18 -6.02 16.53
N ARG A 184 4.42 -5.64 17.56
CA ARG A 184 3.77 -4.32 17.62
C ARG A 184 4.74 -3.29 18.20
N VAL A 185 4.76 -2.12 17.60
CA VAL A 185 5.41 -0.92 18.14
C VAL A 185 4.36 0.04 18.69
N SER A 186 4.78 0.90 19.62
CA SER A 186 3.99 2.02 20.11
C SER A 186 4.22 3.24 19.22
N ALA A 187 3.16 3.96 18.88
CA ALA A 187 3.23 5.22 18.15
C ALA A 187 2.07 6.14 18.53
N PRO A 188 2.20 7.46 18.33
CA PRO A 188 1.09 8.40 18.55
C PRO A 188 -0.14 8.08 17.69
N PRO A 189 -1.36 8.41 18.14
CA PRO A 189 -2.61 8.12 17.42
C PRO A 189 -2.69 8.67 15.99
N GLU A 190 -1.97 9.75 15.71
CA GLU A 190 -1.86 10.41 14.41
C GLU A 190 -0.96 9.68 13.42
N VAL A 191 -0.23 8.65 13.85
CA VAL A 191 0.68 7.87 12.99
C VAL A 191 0.02 6.55 12.59
N ASP A 192 -0.18 6.38 11.29
CA ASP A 192 -0.72 5.15 10.71
C ASP A 192 0.40 4.15 10.44
N ILE A 193 0.40 3.02 11.16
CA ILE A 193 1.34 1.92 10.94
C ILE A 193 0.62 0.71 10.32
N ARG A 194 1.13 0.27 9.17
CA ARG A 194 0.74 -0.98 8.50
C ARG A 194 1.85 -2.00 8.66
N TYR A 195 1.48 -3.20 9.10
CA TYR A 195 2.41 -4.29 9.32
C TYR A 195 2.32 -5.29 8.17
N ILE A 196 3.46 -5.73 7.66
CA ILE A 196 3.58 -6.84 6.71
C ILE A 196 4.35 -7.96 7.38
N ASP A 197 3.62 -8.93 7.91
CA ASP A 197 4.19 -10.12 8.53
C ASP A 197 4.03 -11.32 7.59
N LEU A 198 5.05 -11.53 6.74
CA LEU A 198 5.06 -12.61 5.76
C LEU A 198 4.96 -14.00 6.41
N THR A 199 5.44 -14.15 7.64
CA THR A 199 5.39 -15.43 8.37
C THR A 199 3.94 -15.74 8.75
N THR A 200 3.24 -14.77 9.32
CA THR A 200 1.81 -14.92 9.69
C THR A 200 0.94 -15.20 8.45
N GLU A 201 1.19 -14.50 7.35
CA GLU A 201 0.49 -14.73 6.08
C GLU A 201 0.75 -16.15 5.53
N LEU A 202 2.00 -16.61 5.56
CA LEU A 202 2.35 -17.95 5.08
C LEU A 202 1.74 -19.05 5.96
N LEU A 203 1.79 -18.90 7.28
CA LEU A 203 1.16 -19.86 8.20
C LEU A 203 -0.37 -19.92 8.01
N THR A 204 -1.01 -18.78 7.76
CA THR A 204 -2.45 -18.73 7.45
C THR A 204 -2.76 -19.48 6.15
N LEU A 205 -1.93 -19.29 5.12
CA LEU A 205 -2.07 -20.01 3.86
C LEU A 205 -1.90 -21.53 4.04
N ILE A 206 -0.90 -21.96 4.79
CA ILE A 206 -0.67 -23.38 5.09
C ILE A 206 -1.88 -23.97 5.82
N TYR A 207 -2.38 -23.27 6.85
CA TYR A 207 -3.56 -23.69 7.58
C TYR A 207 -4.79 -23.86 6.68
N PHE A 208 -5.05 -22.90 5.79
CA PHE A 208 -6.16 -23.00 4.83
C PHE A 208 -5.99 -24.16 3.87
N ASN A 209 -4.78 -24.40 3.37
CA ASN A 209 -4.50 -25.50 2.47
C ASN A 209 -4.73 -26.87 3.13
N GLU A 210 -4.37 -27.00 4.40
CA GLU A 210 -4.47 -28.26 5.15
C GLU A 210 -5.88 -28.51 5.72
N HIS A 211 -6.59 -27.46 6.14
CA HIS A 211 -7.78 -27.62 6.99
C HIS A 211 -9.07 -27.05 6.36
N LEU A 212 -8.97 -26.12 5.42
CA LEU A 212 -10.14 -25.43 4.84
C LEU A 212 -10.34 -25.69 3.33
N ARG A 213 -9.51 -26.53 2.71
CA ARG A 213 -9.84 -27.08 1.40
C ARG A 213 -11.03 -28.03 1.57
N GLU A 214 -12.21 -27.60 1.13
CA GLU A 214 -13.29 -28.55 0.83
C GLU A 214 -12.71 -29.60 -0.11
N LYS A 215 -12.71 -30.87 0.32
CA LYS A 215 -12.43 -31.99 -0.57
C LYS A 215 -13.49 -31.92 -1.66
N VAL A 216 -13.09 -31.48 -2.85
CA VAL A 216 -13.89 -31.73 -4.05
C VAL A 216 -13.79 -33.24 -4.27
N GLU A 217 -14.78 -33.99 -3.79
CA GLU A 217 -14.99 -35.36 -4.22
C GLU A 217 -15.27 -35.30 -5.73
N ILE A 218 -14.36 -35.88 -6.51
CA ILE A 218 -14.49 -36.10 -7.96
C ILE A 218 -15.38 -37.32 -8.17
#